data_AF-A0A673VQ31-F1
#
_entry.id   AF-A0A673VQ31-F1
#
_cell.length_a   1.000
_cell.length_b   1.000
_cell.length_c   1.000
_cell.angle_alpha   90.00
_cell.angle_beta   90.00
_cell.angle_gamma   90.00
#
_symmetry.space_group_name_H-M   'P 1'
#
loop_
_entity.id
_entity.type
_entity.pdbx_description
1 polymer ?
#
loop_
_entity_poly.entity_id
_entity_poly.type
_entity_poly.pdbx_seq_one_letter_code
_entity_poly.pdbx_strand_id
1 'polypeptide(L)'
;MALIRLGFGRQHLRPTKRRSFLLLKLIAAVFAVLLFCEFLIYYLVIFRCDWPEVKTAAQNSGQQTLKAMFLADTHLLGEIRGHWLDKLRREWQMERAFQTALWLLQPEVVFILGDIFDEGKWSSPQAWADDVERFQKIFRHPHHVLLKVVVGNHDIGFHYRMSTYKIKRFEKVFNPERLFSWKGINFVMVNSIALEGDGCNICSKAEAELIEVSRKLNCSRELLWWLRPRLVLSGHTHSACEVLHGAGTLEISVPSFSWRNRNNPSFIMGSLTATRHALAKCFLPRENAVLAAYCVAAGLLAALYCKLLASPFLFGWNLLRKLKTT
;
A
#
# COMPACT_ATOMS: atom_id res chain seq x y z
N MET A 1 -46.77 -62.34 -40.16
CA MET A 1 -46.42 -61.57 -38.93
C MET A 1 -44.92 -61.33 -38.93
N ALA A 2 -44.49 -60.08 -39.13
CA ALA A 2 -43.11 -59.67 -38.87
C ALA A 2 -43.17 -58.30 -38.19
N LEU A 3 -42.73 -58.25 -36.93
CA LEU A 3 -42.72 -57.05 -36.09
C LEU A 3 -41.65 -56.07 -36.59
N ILE A 4 -42.08 -54.87 -37.01
CA ILE A 4 -41.20 -53.72 -37.19
C ILE A 4 -40.93 -53.12 -35.80
N ARG A 5 -39.73 -53.37 -35.25
CA ARG A 5 -39.24 -52.63 -34.07
C ARG A 5 -38.71 -51.26 -34.52
N LEU A 6 -39.51 -50.22 -34.32
CA LEU A 6 -39.04 -48.83 -34.33
C LEU A 6 -38.18 -48.57 -33.07
N GLY A 7 -36.86 -48.70 -33.22
CA GLY A 7 -35.91 -48.23 -32.23
C GLY A 7 -35.69 -46.73 -32.37
N PHE A 8 -36.40 -45.92 -31.59
CA PHE A 8 -36.08 -44.49 -31.43
C PHE A 8 -34.76 -44.34 -30.66
N GLY A 9 -33.66 -44.22 -31.38
CA GLY A 9 -32.33 -43.99 -30.82
C GLY A 9 -32.25 -42.62 -30.12
N ARG A 10 -32.09 -42.63 -28.80
CA ARG A 10 -31.61 -41.49 -28.01
C ARG A 10 -30.18 -41.14 -28.43
N GLN A 11 -30.00 -40.35 -29.47
CA GLN A 11 -28.71 -39.73 -29.78
C GLN A 11 -28.97 -38.31 -30.28
N HIS A 12 -28.74 -37.28 -29.45
CA HIS A 12 -28.18 -35.98 -29.91
C HIS A 12 -27.97 -34.87 -28.84
N LEU A 13 -28.20 -35.09 -27.54
CA LEU A 13 -28.05 -34.02 -26.52
C LEU A 13 -26.67 -33.89 -25.84
N ARG A 14 -25.62 -34.58 -26.30
CA ARG A 14 -24.28 -34.58 -25.66
C ARG A 14 -23.35 -33.38 -25.94
N PRO A 15 -23.39 -32.68 -27.10
CA PRO A 15 -22.42 -31.60 -27.39
C PRO A 15 -22.59 -30.35 -26.53
N THR A 16 -23.84 -30.00 -26.17
CA THR A 16 -24.20 -28.78 -25.43
C THR A 16 -23.76 -28.85 -23.96
N LYS A 17 -23.94 -30.00 -23.29
CA LYS A 17 -23.47 -30.20 -21.90
C LYS A 17 -21.95 -30.08 -21.75
N ARG A 18 -21.17 -30.59 -22.71
CA ARG A 18 -19.69 -30.52 -22.67
C ARG A 18 -19.15 -29.10 -22.88
N ARG A 19 -19.78 -28.31 -23.76
CA ARG A 19 -19.44 -26.90 -23.97
C ARG A 19 -19.80 -26.03 -22.76
N SER A 20 -20.99 -26.25 -22.17
CA SER A 20 -21.42 -25.56 -20.95
C SER A 20 -20.47 -25.82 -19.76
N PHE A 21 -20.07 -27.08 -19.54
CA PHE A 21 -19.13 -27.43 -18.47
C PHE A 21 -17.73 -26.82 -18.64
N LEU A 22 -17.24 -26.68 -19.89
CA LEU A 22 -15.95 -26.02 -20.15
C LEU A 22 -16.04 -24.51 -19.99
N LEU A 23 -17.14 -23.88 -20.43
CA LEU A 23 -17.38 -22.45 -20.20
C LEU A 23 -17.38 -22.14 -18.70
N LEU A 24 -18.04 -22.97 -17.89
CA LEU A 24 -18.02 -22.84 -16.44
C LEU A 24 -16.60 -22.95 -15.87
N LYS A 25 -15.77 -23.86 -16.39
CA LYS A 25 -14.35 -23.97 -16.00
C LYS A 25 -13.53 -22.73 -16.37
N LEU A 26 -13.75 -22.15 -17.55
CA LEU A 26 -13.05 -20.93 -17.97
C LEU A 26 -13.44 -19.75 -17.07
N ILE A 27 -14.74 -19.59 -16.78
CA ILE A 27 -15.24 -18.57 -15.85
C ILE A 27 -14.64 -18.77 -14.46
N ALA A 28 -14.64 -20.01 -13.95
CA ALA A 28 -14.05 -20.33 -12.66
C ALA A 28 -12.54 -20.03 -12.62
N ALA A 29 -11.81 -20.30 -13.70
CA ALA A 29 -10.38 -20.02 -13.80
C ALA A 29 -10.10 -18.50 -13.85
N VAL A 30 -10.87 -17.73 -14.62
CA VAL A 30 -10.77 -16.25 -14.61
C VAL A 30 -11.03 -15.71 -13.20
N PHE A 31 -12.09 -16.19 -12.53
CA PHE A 31 -12.41 -15.78 -11.17
C PHE A 31 -11.30 -16.16 -10.18
N ALA A 32 -10.73 -17.36 -10.28
CA ALA A 32 -9.63 -17.79 -9.42
C ALA A 32 -8.38 -16.91 -9.60
N VAL A 33 -8.05 -16.52 -10.83
CA VAL A 33 -6.92 -15.62 -11.11
C VAL A 33 -7.17 -14.23 -10.55
N LEU A 34 -8.38 -13.69 -10.73
CA LEU A 34 -8.78 -12.41 -10.14
C LEU A 34 -8.71 -12.47 -8.61
N LEU A 35 -9.28 -13.50 -7.98
CA LEU A 35 -9.25 -13.69 -6.54
C LEU A 35 -7.81 -13.80 -6.02
N PHE A 36 -6.94 -14.50 -6.74
CA PHE A 36 -5.54 -14.60 -6.35
C PHE A 36 -4.82 -13.26 -6.43
N CYS A 37 -4.86 -12.61 -7.60
CA CYS A 37 -4.10 -11.40 -7.91
C CYS A 37 -4.64 -10.15 -7.19
N GLU A 38 -5.94 -10.05 -6.97
CA GLU A 38 -6.58 -8.88 -6.37
C GLU A 38 -6.80 -9.01 -4.86
N PHE A 39 -6.64 -10.21 -4.29
CA PHE A 39 -6.94 -10.44 -2.88
C PHE A 39 -5.92 -11.35 -2.19
N LEU A 40 -5.82 -12.63 -2.57
CA LEU A 40 -5.04 -13.62 -1.79
C LEU A 40 -3.53 -13.31 -1.76
N ILE A 41 -2.97 -12.75 -2.83
CA ILE A 41 -1.54 -12.47 -2.91
C ILE A 41 -1.05 -11.53 -1.80
N TYR A 42 -1.87 -10.57 -1.37
CA TYR A 42 -1.54 -9.66 -0.28
C TYR A 42 -1.38 -10.41 1.04
N TYR A 43 -2.30 -11.33 1.35
CA TYR A 43 -2.23 -12.18 2.53
C TYR A 43 -0.97 -13.05 2.49
N LEU A 44 -0.68 -13.69 1.36
CA LEU A 44 0.49 -14.56 1.22
C LEU A 44 1.81 -13.81 1.40
N VAL A 45 1.91 -12.58 0.91
CA VAL A 45 3.13 -11.79 1.03
C VAL A 45 3.27 -11.20 2.43
N ILE A 46 2.22 -10.59 2.98
CA ILE A 46 2.26 -9.91 4.29
C ILE A 46 2.31 -10.90 5.45
N PHE A 47 1.73 -12.10 5.32
CA PHE A 47 1.80 -13.14 6.37
C PHE A 47 3.23 -13.59 6.70
N ARG A 48 4.20 -13.31 5.83
CA ARG A 48 5.62 -13.60 6.08
C ARG A 48 6.35 -12.52 6.88
N CYS A 49 5.64 -11.50 7.33
CA CYS A 49 6.20 -10.39 8.06
C CYS A 49 5.91 -10.54 9.55
N ASP A 50 6.97 -10.51 10.36
CA ASP A 50 6.88 -10.60 11.81
C ASP A 50 7.37 -9.32 12.48
N TRP A 51 6.76 -8.99 13.62
CA TRP A 51 7.22 -7.86 14.43
C TRP A 51 8.65 -8.12 14.93
N PRO A 52 9.59 -7.19 14.72
CA PRO A 52 10.98 -7.40 15.11
C PRO A 52 11.11 -7.39 16.63
N GLU A 53 11.96 -8.25 17.19
CA GLU A 53 12.16 -8.32 18.64
C GLU A 53 13.08 -7.21 19.14
N VAL A 54 12.67 -6.54 20.21
CA VAL A 54 13.53 -5.58 20.93
C VAL A 54 14.31 -6.36 21.98
N LYS A 55 15.64 -6.42 21.85
CA LYS A 55 16.51 -6.99 22.89
C LYS A 55 16.39 -6.14 24.16
N THR A 56 15.59 -6.54 25.13
CA THR A 56 15.54 -5.95 26.48
C THR A 56 16.48 -6.73 27.41
N ALA A 57 17.17 -6.03 28.31
CA ALA A 57 17.87 -6.71 29.40
C ALA A 57 16.82 -7.34 30.34
N ALA A 58 17.13 -8.49 30.92
CA ALA A 58 16.22 -9.30 31.76
C ALA A 58 15.57 -8.54 32.94
N GLN A 59 16.04 -7.34 33.28
CA GLN A 59 15.49 -6.47 34.33
C GLN A 59 14.31 -5.56 33.89
N ASN A 60 13.97 -5.49 32.59
CA ASN A 60 12.92 -4.60 32.07
C ASN A 60 11.63 -5.35 31.65
N SER A 61 11.22 -6.36 32.42
CA SER A 61 10.06 -7.22 32.13
C SER A 61 8.70 -6.50 32.15
N GLY A 62 8.63 -5.24 32.59
CA GLY A 62 7.41 -4.41 32.59
C GLY A 62 7.29 -3.38 31.45
N GLN A 63 8.29 -3.27 30.55
CA GLN A 63 8.29 -2.21 29.55
C GLN A 63 7.37 -2.54 28.37
N GLN A 64 6.27 -1.79 28.23
CA GLN A 64 5.32 -1.99 27.14
C GLN A 64 5.98 -1.70 25.79
N THR A 65 5.96 -2.70 24.91
CA THR A 65 6.38 -2.54 23.51
C THR A 65 5.21 -1.97 22.72
N LEU A 66 5.49 -0.95 21.91
CA LEU A 66 4.58 -0.35 20.95
C LEU A 66 4.85 -0.94 19.57
N LYS A 67 3.80 -1.49 18.95
CA LYS A 67 3.85 -1.95 17.56
C LYS A 67 3.41 -0.83 16.61
N ALA A 68 4.36 -0.27 15.88
CA ALA A 68 4.15 0.84 14.96
C ALA A 68 4.39 0.44 13.50
N MET A 69 3.48 0.81 12.60
CA MET A 69 3.70 0.71 11.15
C MET A 69 4.03 2.08 10.56
N PHE A 70 4.97 2.12 9.63
CA PHE A 70 5.39 3.34 8.94
C PHE A 70 5.25 3.14 7.43
N LEU A 71 4.36 3.92 6.82
CA LEU A 71 4.14 4.01 5.38
C LEU A 71 4.72 5.34 4.88
N ALA A 72 5.06 5.43 3.61
CA ALA A 72 5.46 6.69 2.97
C ALA A 72 5.03 6.72 1.51
N ASP A 73 4.98 7.93 0.95
CA ASP A 73 4.86 8.19 -0.48
C ASP A 73 3.71 7.38 -1.12
N THR A 74 2.48 7.58 -0.61
CA THR A 74 1.30 6.88 -1.13
C THR A 74 0.89 7.40 -2.50
N HIS A 75 1.12 8.69 -2.78
CA HIS A 75 0.81 9.37 -4.05
C HIS A 75 -0.55 8.98 -4.63
N LEU A 76 -1.62 9.26 -3.90
CA LEU A 76 -2.97 9.20 -4.47
C LEU A 76 -3.01 10.11 -5.69
N LEU A 77 -3.33 9.54 -6.85
CA LEU A 77 -3.34 10.28 -8.11
C LEU A 77 -4.44 11.34 -8.08
N GLY A 78 -4.08 12.56 -8.45
CA GLY A 78 -5.00 13.70 -8.54
C GLY A 78 -5.74 13.75 -9.87
N GLU A 79 -6.59 14.77 -10.01
CA GLU A 79 -7.44 15.00 -11.18
C GLU A 79 -6.67 15.46 -12.43
N ILE A 80 -5.52 16.13 -12.26
CA ILE A 80 -4.86 16.88 -13.34
C ILE A 80 -4.07 15.95 -14.26
N ARG A 81 -3.21 15.10 -13.69
CA ARG A 81 -2.32 14.18 -14.43
C ARG A 81 -2.66 12.71 -14.18
N GLY A 82 -3.63 12.42 -13.31
CA GLY A 82 -4.02 11.06 -12.98
C GLY A 82 -4.88 10.40 -14.05
N HIS A 83 -4.42 9.28 -14.61
CA HIS A 83 -5.27 8.45 -15.47
C HIS A 83 -6.22 7.59 -14.62
N TRP A 84 -7.52 7.57 -14.96
CA TRP A 84 -8.56 6.90 -14.15
C TRP A 84 -8.30 5.40 -13.89
N LEU A 85 -7.75 4.68 -14.88
CA LEU A 85 -7.45 3.26 -14.72
C LEU A 85 -6.25 3.04 -13.80
N ASP A 86 -5.25 3.93 -13.88
CA ASP A 86 -4.08 3.86 -13.01
C ASP A 86 -4.50 4.18 -11.58
N LYS A 87 -5.28 5.25 -11.41
CA LYS A 87 -5.94 5.63 -10.17
C LYS A 87 -6.68 4.46 -9.52
N LEU A 88 -7.59 3.80 -10.26
CA LEU A 88 -8.31 2.62 -9.80
C LEU A 88 -7.36 1.50 -9.35
N ARG A 89 -6.33 1.20 -10.15
CA ARG A 89 -5.41 0.09 -9.89
C ARG A 89 -4.52 0.33 -8.66
N ARG A 90 -3.90 1.51 -8.56
CA ARG A 90 -2.99 1.86 -7.45
C ARG A 90 -3.77 1.98 -6.14
N GLU A 91 -4.96 2.57 -6.17
CA GLU A 91 -5.79 2.74 -4.97
C GLU A 91 -6.35 1.42 -4.49
N TRP A 92 -6.79 0.55 -5.40
CA TRP A 92 -7.15 -0.81 -5.05
C TRP A 92 -5.98 -1.54 -4.39
N GLN A 93 -4.78 -1.44 -4.94
CA GLN A 93 -3.59 -2.04 -4.35
C GLN A 93 -3.32 -1.51 -2.94
N MET A 94 -3.33 -0.19 -2.75
CA MET A 94 -3.08 0.41 -1.45
C MET A 94 -4.16 0.00 -0.43
N GLU A 95 -5.45 0.00 -0.81
CA GLU A 95 -6.53 -0.42 0.07
C GLU A 95 -6.35 -1.89 0.46
N ARG A 96 -6.12 -2.79 -0.49
CA ARG A 96 -5.93 -4.21 -0.20
C ARG A 96 -4.71 -4.46 0.68
N ALA A 97 -3.58 -3.82 0.38
CA ALA A 97 -2.36 -3.93 1.17
C ALA A 97 -2.57 -3.42 2.60
N PHE A 98 -3.15 -2.23 2.76
CA PHE A 98 -3.35 -1.61 4.08
C PHE A 98 -4.34 -2.39 4.94
N GLN A 99 -5.50 -2.76 4.39
CA GLN A 99 -6.52 -3.53 5.13
C GLN A 99 -5.99 -4.92 5.52
N THR A 100 -5.22 -5.57 4.64
CA THR A 100 -4.59 -6.87 4.95
C THR A 100 -3.53 -6.74 6.03
N ALA A 101 -2.70 -5.69 5.99
CA ALA A 101 -1.68 -5.44 6.99
C ALA A 101 -2.29 -5.13 8.37
N LEU A 102 -3.35 -4.31 8.44
CA LEU A 102 -4.08 -4.08 9.69
C LEU A 102 -4.64 -5.39 10.27
N TRP A 103 -5.24 -6.22 9.42
CA TRP A 103 -5.84 -7.48 9.84
C TRP A 103 -4.80 -8.47 10.39
N LEU A 104 -3.69 -8.68 9.66
CA LEU A 104 -2.68 -9.67 10.03
C LEU A 104 -1.73 -9.20 11.12
N LEU A 105 -1.29 -7.94 11.08
CA LEU A 105 -0.22 -7.43 11.93
C LEU A 105 -0.73 -6.72 13.18
N GLN A 106 -1.97 -6.23 13.16
CA GLN A 106 -2.61 -5.52 14.28
C GLN A 106 -1.70 -4.46 14.94
N PRO A 107 -1.23 -3.45 14.18
CA PRO A 107 -0.45 -2.36 14.76
C PRO A 107 -1.31 -1.53 15.72
N GLU A 108 -0.67 -0.85 16.66
CA GLU A 108 -1.35 0.10 17.56
C GLU A 108 -1.34 1.51 16.98
N VAL A 109 -0.30 1.84 16.22
CA VAL A 109 -0.15 3.12 15.54
C VAL A 109 0.36 2.93 14.12
N VAL A 110 -0.18 3.71 13.20
CA VAL A 110 0.26 3.82 11.82
C VAL A 110 0.70 5.25 11.56
N PHE A 111 1.88 5.40 10.98
CA PHE A 111 2.38 6.67 10.47
C PHE A 111 2.37 6.65 8.94
N ILE A 112 1.95 7.75 8.31
CA ILE A 112 2.13 8.00 6.87
C ILE A 112 3.04 9.21 6.72
N LEU A 113 4.22 8.99 6.14
CA LEU A 113 5.33 9.95 6.10
C LEU A 113 5.38 10.69 4.77
N GLY A 114 4.49 11.66 4.59
CA GLY A 114 4.51 12.58 3.46
C GLY A 114 4.02 12.00 2.13
N ASP A 115 3.83 12.92 1.20
CA ASP A 115 3.42 12.71 -0.19
C ASP A 115 2.19 11.78 -0.27
N ILE A 116 1.16 12.19 0.47
CA ILE A 116 -0.11 11.48 0.55
C ILE A 116 -0.80 11.57 -0.80
N PHE A 117 -0.91 12.79 -1.31
CA PHE A 117 -1.52 13.13 -2.59
C PHE A 117 -0.45 13.54 -3.59
N ASP A 118 -0.54 13.07 -4.84
CA ASP A 118 0.44 13.41 -5.87
C ASP A 118 0.34 14.88 -6.32
N GLU A 119 -0.86 15.45 -6.22
CA GLU A 119 -1.18 16.76 -6.78
C GLU A 119 -1.74 17.74 -5.74
N GLY A 120 -1.65 17.42 -4.45
CA GLY A 120 -2.16 18.27 -3.37
C GLY A 120 -1.74 19.73 -3.58
N LYS A 121 -0.46 19.99 -3.83
CA LYS A 121 0.11 21.33 -4.09
C LYS A 121 -0.55 22.14 -5.22
N TRP A 122 -1.27 21.49 -6.12
CA TRP A 122 -1.96 22.06 -7.29
C TRP A 122 -3.49 21.92 -7.23
N SER A 123 -4.03 21.17 -6.27
CA SER A 123 -5.45 20.83 -6.24
C SER A 123 -6.35 22.02 -5.95
N SER A 124 -7.49 22.07 -6.65
CA SER A 124 -8.61 22.94 -6.30
C SER A 124 -9.21 22.50 -4.95
N PRO A 125 -10.03 23.35 -4.29
CA PRO A 125 -10.71 22.96 -3.06
C PRO A 125 -11.58 21.70 -3.19
N GLN A 126 -12.25 21.53 -4.34
CA GLN A 126 -13.08 20.35 -4.61
C GLN A 126 -12.21 19.10 -4.82
N ALA A 127 -11.20 19.17 -5.70
CA ALA A 127 -10.29 18.05 -5.94
C ALA A 127 -9.57 17.61 -4.66
N TRP A 128 -9.20 18.56 -3.79
CA TRP A 128 -8.67 18.25 -2.45
C TRP A 128 -9.67 17.46 -1.60
N ALA A 129 -10.95 17.87 -1.57
CA ALA A 129 -11.98 17.18 -0.80
C ALA A 129 -12.21 15.75 -1.31
N ASP A 130 -12.28 15.59 -2.64
CA ASP A 130 -12.45 14.27 -3.29
C ASP A 130 -11.24 13.35 -3.00
N ASP A 131 -10.03 13.91 -3.03
CA ASP A 131 -8.81 13.18 -2.70
C ASP A 131 -8.79 12.75 -1.23
N VAL A 132 -9.22 13.63 -0.31
CA VAL A 132 -9.35 13.33 1.13
C VAL A 132 -10.38 12.23 1.39
N GLU A 133 -11.54 12.24 0.72
CA GLU A 133 -12.54 11.18 0.87
C GLU A 133 -11.97 9.82 0.47
N ARG A 134 -11.25 9.78 -0.66
CA ARG A 134 -10.59 8.55 -1.13
C ARG A 134 -9.52 8.09 -0.17
N PHE A 135 -8.71 9.01 0.37
CA PHE A 135 -7.74 8.69 1.42
C PHE A 135 -8.41 8.02 2.62
N GLN A 136 -9.50 8.62 3.13
CA GLN A 136 -10.24 8.09 4.29
C GLN A 136 -10.81 6.70 4.02
N LYS A 137 -11.27 6.44 2.79
CA LYS A 137 -11.75 5.12 2.37
C LYS A 137 -10.62 4.08 2.35
N ILE A 138 -9.49 4.40 1.71
CA ILE A 138 -8.36 3.49 1.51
C ILE A 138 -7.71 3.15 2.86
N PHE A 139 -7.48 4.17 3.69
CA PHE A 139 -6.80 4.08 4.98
C PHE A 139 -7.77 4.00 6.17
N ARG A 140 -8.99 3.49 5.95
CA ARG A 140 -9.95 3.24 7.04
C ARG A 140 -9.36 2.28 8.07
N HIS A 141 -9.55 2.58 9.34
CA HIS A 141 -8.98 1.84 10.44
C HIS A 141 -9.94 1.87 11.64
N PRO A 142 -9.89 0.86 12.53
CA PRO A 142 -10.72 0.84 13.72
C PRO A 142 -10.23 1.90 14.73
N HIS A 143 -11.13 2.38 15.60
CA HIS A 143 -10.86 3.49 16.54
C HIS A 143 -9.69 3.26 17.51
N HIS A 144 -9.28 2.01 17.75
CA HIS A 144 -8.16 1.69 18.63
C HIS A 144 -6.78 1.81 17.95
N VAL A 145 -6.74 1.95 16.61
CA VAL A 145 -5.50 2.17 15.86
C VAL A 145 -5.33 3.66 15.66
N LEU A 146 -4.22 4.22 16.11
CA LEU A 146 -3.91 5.63 15.89
C LEU A 146 -3.31 5.84 14.51
N LEU A 147 -3.86 6.75 13.71
CA LEU A 147 -3.26 7.18 12.44
C LEU A 147 -2.63 8.57 12.60
N LYS A 148 -1.34 8.68 12.28
CA LYS A 148 -0.57 9.93 12.31
C LYS A 148 -0.01 10.20 10.92
N VAL A 149 -0.20 11.42 10.41
CA VAL A 149 0.18 11.77 9.04
C VAL A 149 1.10 12.98 9.07
N VAL A 150 2.25 12.85 8.41
CA VAL A 150 3.22 13.92 8.21
C VAL A 150 3.08 14.44 6.80
N VAL A 151 3.24 15.75 6.62
CA VAL A 151 3.09 16.43 5.33
C VAL A 151 4.31 16.24 4.43
N GLY A 152 4.09 16.10 3.12
CA GLY A 152 5.12 16.08 2.09
C GLY A 152 5.05 17.24 1.10
N ASN A 153 6.04 17.33 0.22
CA ASN A 153 6.14 18.39 -0.78
C ASN A 153 5.10 18.25 -1.90
N HIS A 154 4.57 17.06 -2.18
CA HIS A 154 3.44 16.90 -3.09
C HIS A 154 2.11 17.38 -2.49
N ASP A 155 1.97 17.35 -1.16
CA ASP A 155 0.75 17.78 -0.48
C ASP A 155 0.59 19.30 -0.43
N ILE A 156 1.68 20.02 -0.11
CA ILE A 156 1.65 21.47 0.12
C ILE A 156 2.57 22.28 -0.81
N GLY A 157 3.41 21.62 -1.61
CA GLY A 157 4.43 22.24 -2.47
C GLY A 157 5.79 22.29 -1.78
N PHE A 158 6.88 22.24 -2.56
CA PHE A 158 8.22 22.55 -2.05
C PHE A 158 8.27 23.97 -1.49
N HIS A 159 9.23 24.25 -0.62
CA HIS A 159 9.49 25.51 0.08
C HIS A 159 8.87 26.78 -0.60
N TYR A 160 9.34 27.14 -1.79
CA TYR A 160 8.89 28.33 -2.54
C TYR A 160 7.44 28.29 -3.06
N ARG A 161 6.80 27.12 -3.09
CA ARG A 161 5.39 26.87 -3.49
C ARG A 161 4.48 26.56 -2.30
N MET A 162 5.06 26.44 -1.10
CA MET A 162 4.32 26.27 0.15
C MET A 162 3.53 27.53 0.46
N SER A 163 2.35 27.39 1.07
CA SER A 163 1.57 28.53 1.53
C SER A 163 0.77 28.21 2.79
N THR A 164 0.44 29.24 3.56
CA THR A 164 -0.39 29.13 4.77
C THR A 164 -1.73 28.45 4.49
N TYR A 165 -2.34 28.71 3.33
CA TYR A 165 -3.58 28.06 2.91
C TYR A 165 -3.40 26.54 2.78
N LYS A 166 -2.35 26.09 2.08
CA LYS A 166 -2.09 24.67 1.83
C LYS A 166 -1.74 23.92 3.11
N ILE A 167 -0.97 24.56 4.00
CA ILE A 167 -0.66 24.01 5.33
C ILE A 167 -1.93 23.89 6.16
N LYS A 168 -2.72 24.97 6.30
CA LYS A 168 -3.92 24.95 7.14
C LYS A 168 -4.98 23.96 6.67
N ARG A 169 -5.19 23.80 5.36
CA ARG A 169 -6.13 22.78 4.87
C ARG A 169 -5.63 21.36 5.12
N PHE A 170 -4.32 21.12 5.07
CA PHE A 170 -3.72 19.83 5.42
C PHE A 170 -3.92 19.56 6.93
N GLU A 171 -3.58 20.52 7.77
CA GLU A 171 -3.74 20.44 9.22
C GLU A 171 -5.20 20.24 9.63
N LYS A 172 -6.14 20.87 8.93
CA LYS A 172 -7.58 20.69 9.16
C LYS A 172 -8.03 19.23 8.98
N VAL A 173 -7.41 18.49 8.08
CA VAL A 173 -7.76 17.09 7.77
C VAL A 173 -7.04 16.12 8.71
N PHE A 174 -5.73 16.32 8.88
CA PHE A 174 -4.87 15.33 9.53
C PHE A 174 -4.55 15.64 10.98
N ASN A 175 -4.82 16.87 11.44
CA ASN A 175 -4.54 17.37 12.79
C ASN A 175 -3.15 16.92 13.32
N PRO A 176 -2.05 17.27 12.63
CA PRO A 176 -0.74 16.78 12.99
C PRO A 176 -0.28 17.39 14.32
N GLU A 177 -0.27 16.59 15.38
CA GLU A 177 0.32 16.95 16.66
C GLU A 177 1.85 17.05 16.56
N ARG A 178 2.43 18.22 16.80
CA ARG A 178 3.88 18.43 16.73
C ARG A 178 4.66 17.50 17.66
N LEU A 179 4.17 17.32 18.88
CA LEU A 179 4.72 16.41 19.90
C LEU A 179 3.58 15.62 20.51
N PHE A 180 3.72 14.29 20.57
CA PHE A 180 2.83 13.44 21.35
C PHE A 180 3.62 12.32 22.03
N SER A 181 3.06 11.78 23.11
CA SER A 181 3.67 10.70 23.89
C SER A 181 2.74 9.49 23.94
N TRP A 182 3.28 8.31 23.66
CA TRP A 182 2.53 7.05 23.72
C TRP A 182 3.42 5.93 24.27
N LYS A 183 2.93 5.18 25.26
CA LYS A 183 3.70 4.12 25.96
C LYS A 183 5.10 4.57 26.42
N GLY A 184 5.22 5.82 26.89
CA GLY A 184 6.49 6.41 27.33
C GLY A 184 7.47 6.76 26.21
N ILE A 185 7.02 6.77 24.95
CA ILE A 185 7.80 7.17 23.79
C ILE A 185 7.32 8.54 23.31
N ASN A 186 8.24 9.47 23.12
CA ASN A 186 7.96 10.79 22.55
C ASN A 186 8.15 10.74 21.03
N PHE A 187 7.16 11.22 20.30
CA PHE A 187 7.18 11.36 18.85
C PHE A 187 7.12 12.84 18.48
N VAL A 188 8.02 13.28 17.60
CA VAL A 188 8.04 14.65 17.08
C VAL A 188 7.74 14.59 15.59
N MET A 189 6.63 15.19 15.17
CA MET A 189 6.21 15.24 13.76
C MET A 189 6.70 16.53 13.10
N VAL A 190 7.53 16.39 12.08
CA VAL A 190 8.26 17.52 11.49
C VAL A 190 7.77 17.77 10.06
N ASN A 191 7.43 19.02 9.76
CA ASN A 191 7.23 19.47 8.38
C ASN A 191 8.59 19.92 7.84
N SER A 192 9.30 19.02 7.16
CA SER A 192 10.65 19.31 6.64
C SER A 192 10.67 20.37 5.55
N ILE A 193 9.55 20.56 4.83
CA ILE A 193 9.42 21.58 3.78
C ILE A 193 9.56 23.00 4.36
N ALA A 194 9.28 23.16 5.66
CA ALA A 194 9.44 24.42 6.37
C ALA A 194 10.81 24.57 7.06
N LEU A 195 11.81 23.73 6.73
CA LEU A 195 13.13 23.74 7.35
C LEU A 195 14.26 24.06 6.36
N GLU A 196 13.98 24.89 5.35
CA GLU A 196 15.01 25.34 4.38
C GLU A 196 16.14 26.16 5.04
N GLY A 197 15.85 26.84 6.16
CA GLY A 197 16.83 27.66 6.90
C GLY A 197 17.09 29.04 6.30
N ASP A 198 16.20 29.54 5.43
CA ASP A 198 16.31 30.85 4.77
C ASP A 198 15.59 31.99 5.53
N GLY A 199 15.05 31.69 6.71
CA GLY A 199 14.35 32.67 7.56
C GLY A 199 12.96 33.06 7.08
N CYS A 200 12.35 32.33 6.14
CA CYS A 200 10.98 32.60 5.69
C CYS A 200 9.98 32.62 6.87
N ASN A 201 8.89 33.40 6.80
CA ASN A 201 7.94 33.52 7.92
C ASN A 201 7.34 32.17 8.38
N ILE A 202 7.09 31.24 7.45
CA ILE A 202 6.62 29.88 7.79
C ILE A 202 7.76 29.08 8.44
N CYS A 203 8.98 29.23 7.93
CA CYS A 203 10.18 28.51 8.34
C CYS A 203 10.58 28.89 9.76
N SER A 204 10.72 30.19 10.02
CA SER A 204 11.05 30.74 11.33
C SER A 204 10.05 30.32 12.41
N LYS A 205 8.76 30.18 12.06
CA LYS A 205 7.75 29.63 12.97
C LYS A 205 7.93 28.15 13.23
N ALA A 206 8.13 27.36 12.17
CA ALA A 206 8.35 25.92 12.30
C ALA A 206 9.61 25.61 13.13
N GLU A 207 10.69 26.37 12.92
CA GLU A 207 11.89 26.33 13.74
C GLU A 207 11.54 26.68 15.19
N ALA A 208 10.95 27.85 15.46
CA ALA A 208 10.59 28.28 16.82
C ALA A 208 9.72 27.25 17.58
N GLU A 209 8.81 26.55 16.90
CA GLU A 209 8.03 25.47 17.50
C GLU A 209 8.87 24.25 17.86
N LEU A 210 9.78 23.82 16.97
CA LEU A 210 10.72 22.72 17.26
C LEU A 210 11.66 23.07 18.42
N ILE A 211 12.04 24.35 18.49
CA ILE A 211 12.82 24.93 19.56
C ILE A 211 12.09 24.80 20.91
N GLU A 212 10.79 25.10 20.92
CA GLU A 212 9.95 24.95 22.10
C GLU A 212 9.78 23.47 22.52
N VAL A 213 9.56 22.58 21.55
CA VAL A 213 9.48 21.12 21.79
C VAL A 213 10.77 20.60 22.40
N SER A 214 11.91 21.01 21.87
CA SER A 214 13.23 20.67 22.41
C SER A 214 13.37 21.09 23.88
N ARG A 215 12.96 22.31 24.23
CA ARG A 215 12.99 22.79 25.62
C ARG A 215 12.06 21.97 26.53
N LYS A 216 10.88 21.57 26.05
CA LYS A 216 9.95 20.72 26.81
C LYS A 216 10.53 19.32 27.08
N LEU A 217 11.31 18.78 26.15
CA LEU A 217 11.92 17.45 26.28
C LEU A 217 13.23 17.49 27.09
N ASN A 218 13.96 18.61 27.07
CA ASN A 218 15.22 18.79 27.79
C ASN A 218 15.03 19.70 29.01
N CYS A 219 14.62 19.13 30.14
CA CYS A 219 14.30 19.87 31.38
C CYS A 219 15.46 20.67 32.03
N SER A 220 16.69 20.66 31.50
CA SER A 220 17.81 21.53 31.93
C SER A 220 19.09 21.17 31.14
N ARG A 221 19.37 21.85 30.02
CA ARG A 221 20.72 22.26 29.57
C ARG A 221 20.69 22.98 28.23
N GLU A 222 21.62 23.92 28.12
CA GLU A 222 21.83 24.82 27.00
C GLU A 222 21.96 24.13 25.64
N LEU A 223 21.57 24.92 24.65
CA LEU A 223 21.38 24.62 23.24
C LEU A 223 22.58 23.98 22.55
N LEU A 224 22.62 22.66 22.50
CA LEU A 224 23.53 21.94 21.60
C LEU A 224 22.81 20.72 21.00
N TRP A 225 22.33 20.87 19.76
CA TRP A 225 21.66 19.87 18.90
C TRP A 225 20.20 19.55 19.30
N TRP A 226 19.31 20.52 19.08
CA TRP A 226 17.89 20.62 19.45
C TRP A 226 17.18 19.37 20.03
N LEU A 227 16.91 18.29 19.27
CA LEU A 227 16.06 17.18 19.76
C LEU A 227 16.81 15.90 20.17
N ARG A 228 18.07 15.72 19.73
CA ARG A 228 18.84 14.46 19.86
C ARG A 228 18.00 13.17 19.71
N PRO A 229 17.30 12.99 18.58
CA PRO A 229 16.45 11.81 18.38
C PRO A 229 17.30 10.53 18.34
N ARG A 230 16.75 9.44 18.87
CA ARG A 230 17.35 8.10 18.78
C ARG A 230 17.09 7.39 17.45
N LEU A 231 16.08 7.85 16.72
CA LEU A 231 15.63 7.32 15.43
C LEU A 231 14.92 8.44 14.67
N VAL A 232 15.25 8.60 13.39
CA VAL A 232 14.55 9.46 12.43
C VAL A 232 13.94 8.58 11.34
N LEU A 233 12.68 8.82 11.02
CA LEU A 233 11.99 8.13 9.93
C LEU A 233 11.49 9.19 8.95
N SER A 234 11.91 9.09 7.70
CA SER A 234 11.60 10.02 6.61
C SER A 234 10.97 9.29 5.42
N GLY A 235 10.37 10.02 4.47
CA GLY A 235 9.84 9.49 3.21
C GLY A 235 10.65 9.99 2.01
N HIS A 236 9.97 10.34 0.92
CA HIS A 236 10.45 11.11 -0.24
C HIS A 236 11.43 10.40 -1.19
N THR A 237 12.36 9.57 -0.70
CA THR A 237 13.34 8.89 -1.58
C THR A 237 12.73 7.69 -2.33
N HIS A 238 11.49 7.33 -1.98
CA HIS A 238 10.75 6.14 -2.41
C HIS A 238 11.44 4.82 -2.09
N SER A 239 12.64 4.86 -1.50
CA SER A 239 13.59 3.75 -1.36
C SER A 239 14.02 3.63 0.10
N ALA A 240 14.32 2.42 0.55
CA ALA A 240 14.93 2.29 1.86
C ALA A 240 16.38 2.76 1.79
N CYS A 241 16.71 3.77 2.60
CA CYS A 241 18.06 4.25 2.82
C CYS A 241 18.30 4.32 4.32
N GLU A 242 19.45 3.86 4.78
CA GLU A 242 19.85 3.95 6.18
C GLU A 242 21.07 4.87 6.27
N VAL A 243 20.98 5.89 7.11
CA VAL A 243 22.05 6.86 7.34
C VAL A 243 22.31 6.94 8.84
N LEU A 244 23.57 6.80 9.24
CA LEU A 244 23.98 7.00 10.62
C LEU A 244 24.58 8.40 10.76
N HIS A 245 23.90 9.26 11.49
CA HIS A 245 24.37 10.62 11.76
C HIS A 245 25.43 10.63 12.88
N GLY A 246 26.29 11.66 12.90
CA GLY A 246 27.48 11.73 13.78
C GLY A 246 27.22 11.63 15.29
N ALA A 247 25.97 11.79 15.75
CA ALA A 247 25.56 11.57 17.14
C ALA A 247 25.09 10.13 17.45
N GLY A 248 25.23 9.19 16.50
CA GLY A 248 24.70 7.83 16.60
C GLY A 248 23.19 7.73 16.32
N THR A 249 22.58 8.80 15.80
CA THR A 249 21.18 8.81 15.38
C THR A 249 21.02 8.05 14.07
N LEU A 250 20.25 6.96 14.09
CA LEU A 250 19.85 6.26 12.89
C LEU A 250 18.72 7.02 12.18
N GLU A 251 18.88 7.30 10.91
CA GLU A 251 17.81 7.73 10.01
C GLU A 251 17.49 6.63 9.01
N ILE A 252 16.19 6.35 8.84
CA ILE A 252 15.71 5.45 7.79
C ILE A 252 14.69 6.17 6.92
N SER A 253 14.94 6.21 5.62
CA SER A 253 13.90 6.55 4.65
C SER A 253 12.98 5.35 4.44
N VAL A 254 11.69 5.53 4.69
CA VAL A 254 10.65 4.54 4.48
C VAL A 254 10.34 4.45 2.98
N PRO A 255 10.34 3.24 2.38
CA PRO A 255 10.00 3.08 0.97
C PRO A 255 8.56 3.47 0.65
N SER A 256 8.30 3.75 -0.63
CA SER A 256 6.93 4.00 -1.08
C SER A 256 6.04 2.77 -0.89
N PHE A 257 4.82 3.04 -0.40
CA PHE A 257 3.76 2.04 -0.21
C PHE A 257 2.99 1.71 -1.51
N SER A 258 3.19 2.51 -2.56
CA SER A 258 2.40 2.47 -3.79
C SER A 258 3.19 1.91 -4.97
N TRP A 259 2.53 1.10 -5.81
CA TRP A 259 3.12 0.70 -7.08
C TRP A 259 3.41 1.89 -8.01
N ARG A 260 2.83 3.06 -7.76
CA ARG A 260 3.04 4.25 -8.59
C ARG A 260 4.51 4.65 -8.68
N ASN A 261 5.26 4.41 -7.61
CA ASN A 261 6.64 4.84 -7.48
C ASN A 261 7.63 3.67 -7.64
N ARG A 262 7.24 2.46 -7.24
CA ARG A 262 8.11 1.27 -7.31
C ARG A 262 7.36 0.00 -7.62
N ASN A 263 8.00 -0.87 -8.39
CA ASN A 263 7.53 -2.22 -8.64
C ASN A 263 7.50 -3.10 -7.36
N ASN A 264 8.29 -2.80 -6.33
CA ASN A 264 8.41 -3.57 -5.09
C ASN A 264 8.09 -2.73 -3.84
N PRO A 265 6.84 -2.25 -3.68
CA PRO A 265 6.49 -1.40 -2.55
C PRO A 265 6.61 -2.17 -1.24
N SER A 266 6.77 -1.43 -0.15
CA SER A 266 6.98 -1.99 1.18
C SER A 266 6.67 -0.95 2.24
N PHE A 267 6.60 -1.39 3.49
CA PHE A 267 6.50 -0.53 4.66
C PHE A 267 7.48 -0.99 5.75
N ILE A 268 7.70 -0.14 6.74
CA ILE A 268 8.54 -0.47 7.90
C ILE A 268 7.64 -0.80 9.09
N MET A 269 7.95 -1.90 9.77
CA MET A 269 7.38 -2.29 11.06
C MET A 269 8.39 -1.94 12.15
N GLY A 270 7.92 -1.36 13.24
CA GLY A 270 8.75 -1.03 14.39
C GLY A 270 8.16 -1.57 15.68
N SER A 271 9.01 -2.27 16.44
CA SER A 271 8.76 -2.57 17.84
C SER A 271 9.53 -1.54 18.66
N LEU A 272 8.80 -0.66 19.34
CA LEU A 272 9.37 0.50 20.02
C LEU A 272 9.15 0.39 21.52
N THR A 273 10.18 0.72 22.28
CA THR A 273 10.11 0.97 23.73
C THR A 273 10.63 2.38 24.00
N ALA A 274 10.48 2.88 25.22
CA ALA A 274 10.98 4.21 25.60
C ALA A 274 12.49 4.38 25.34
N THR A 275 13.27 3.28 25.40
CA THR A 275 14.74 3.34 25.31
C THR A 275 15.30 2.66 24.05
N ARG A 276 14.68 1.58 23.57
CA ARG A 276 15.17 0.78 22.43
C ARG A 276 14.14 0.64 21.32
N HIS A 277 14.60 0.30 20.13
CA HIS A 277 13.74 0.04 18.98
C HIS A 277 14.32 -1.11 18.15
N ALA A 278 13.47 -1.80 17.42
CA ALA A 278 13.84 -2.74 16.38
C ALA A 278 12.93 -2.50 15.18
N LEU A 279 13.50 -2.54 13.97
CA LEU A 279 12.79 -2.24 12.73
C LEU A 279 12.93 -3.42 11.77
N ALA A 280 11.87 -3.70 11.03
CA ALA A 280 11.84 -4.71 9.97
C ALA A 280 11.05 -4.19 8.77
N LYS A 281 11.51 -4.53 7.57
CA LYS A 281 10.84 -4.17 6.33
C LYS A 281 9.88 -5.27 5.92
N CYS A 282 8.62 -4.92 5.64
CA CYS A 282 7.63 -5.83 5.09
C CYS A 282 7.33 -5.47 3.63
N PHE A 283 7.59 -6.40 2.71
CA PHE A 283 7.29 -6.21 1.29
C PHE A 283 5.81 -6.37 0.99
N LEU A 284 5.36 -5.73 -0.07
CA LEU A 284 4.07 -5.95 -0.71
C LEU A 284 4.27 -6.72 -2.03
N PRO A 285 3.19 -7.27 -2.62
CA PRO A 285 3.27 -7.93 -3.92
C PRO A 285 3.90 -7.02 -4.97
N ARG A 286 4.73 -7.58 -5.85
CA ARG A 286 5.34 -6.81 -6.94
C ARG A 286 4.35 -6.61 -8.09
N GLU A 287 4.29 -5.41 -8.67
CA GLU A 287 3.36 -5.10 -9.76
C GLU A 287 3.59 -6.05 -10.95
N ASN A 288 4.83 -6.17 -11.41
CA ASN A 288 5.18 -7.02 -12.54
C ASN A 288 4.90 -8.50 -12.28
N ALA A 289 4.95 -8.97 -11.03
CA ALA A 289 4.59 -10.34 -10.71
C ALA A 289 3.08 -10.56 -10.86
N VAL A 290 2.26 -9.58 -10.45
CA VAL A 290 0.81 -9.61 -10.64
C VAL A 290 0.45 -9.51 -12.13
N LEU A 291 1.07 -8.59 -12.86
CA LEU A 291 0.86 -8.46 -14.31
C LEU A 291 1.28 -9.72 -15.06
N ALA A 292 2.44 -10.31 -14.72
CA ALA A 292 2.88 -11.58 -15.31
C ALA A 292 1.90 -12.72 -15.03
N ALA A 293 1.35 -12.79 -13.80
CA ALA A 293 0.31 -13.78 -13.47
C ALA A 293 -0.93 -13.62 -14.35
N TYR A 294 -1.38 -12.39 -14.60
CA TYR A 294 -2.46 -12.11 -15.54
C TYR A 294 -2.13 -12.53 -16.97
N CYS A 295 -0.95 -12.17 -17.48
CA CYS A 295 -0.55 -12.51 -18.85
C CYS A 295 -0.45 -14.03 -19.05
N VAL A 296 0.15 -14.75 -18.10
CA VAL A 296 0.26 -16.22 -18.14
C VAL A 296 -1.13 -16.86 -18.11
N ALA A 297 -2.00 -16.41 -17.21
CA ALA A 297 -3.37 -16.90 -17.13
C ALA A 297 -4.15 -16.66 -18.43
N ALA A 298 -4.05 -15.46 -19.01
CA ALA A 298 -4.70 -15.12 -20.26
C ALA A 298 -4.21 -16.01 -21.41
N GLY A 299 -2.90 -16.27 -21.52
CA GLY A 299 -2.33 -17.18 -22.51
C GLY A 299 -2.84 -18.62 -22.36
N LEU A 300 -2.89 -19.14 -21.14
CA LEU A 300 -3.42 -20.48 -20.85
C LEU A 300 -4.92 -20.60 -21.20
N LEU A 301 -5.71 -19.58 -20.85
CA LEU A 301 -7.14 -19.52 -21.16
C LEU A 301 -7.39 -19.43 -22.66
N ALA A 302 -6.61 -18.62 -23.39
CA ALA A 302 -6.67 -18.52 -24.83
C ALA A 302 -6.34 -19.87 -25.50
N ALA A 303 -5.29 -20.56 -25.05
CA ALA A 303 -4.94 -21.89 -25.56
C ALA A 303 -6.05 -22.92 -25.31
N LEU A 304 -6.67 -22.90 -24.13
CA LEU A 304 -7.83 -23.74 -23.79
C LEU A 304 -9.04 -23.43 -24.69
N TYR A 305 -9.29 -22.15 -24.96
CA TYR A 305 -10.36 -21.71 -25.85
C TYR A 305 -10.11 -22.08 -27.32
N CYS A 306 -8.89 -21.94 -27.83
CA CYS A 306 -8.54 -22.37 -29.19
C CYS A 306 -8.70 -23.88 -29.37
N LYS A 307 -8.32 -24.70 -28.37
CA LYS A 307 -8.60 -26.15 -28.37
C LYS A 307 -10.11 -26.46 -28.45
N LEU A 308 -10.97 -25.60 -27.88
CA LEU A 308 -12.43 -25.74 -27.98
C LEU A 308 -12.93 -25.47 -29.40
N LEU A 309 -12.44 -24.42 -30.06
CA LEU A 309 -12.81 -24.07 -31.43
C LEU A 309 -12.35 -25.10 -32.46
N ALA A 310 -11.18 -25.72 -32.25
CA ALA A 310 -10.65 -26.77 -33.13
C ALA A 310 -11.38 -28.13 -32.98
N SER A 311 -12.02 -28.38 -31.83
CA SER A 311 -12.71 -29.65 -31.53
C SER A 311 -13.86 -30.02 -32.50
N PRO A 312 -14.77 -29.11 -32.92
CA PRO A 312 -15.79 -29.42 -33.93
C PRO A 312 -15.21 -29.70 -35.33
N PHE A 313 -14.10 -29.06 -35.71
CA PHE A 313 -13.44 -29.29 -37.00
C PHE A 313 -12.80 -30.68 -37.10
N LEU A 314 -12.12 -31.14 -36.04
CA LEU A 314 -11.56 -32.50 -35.98
C LEU A 314 -12.64 -33.59 -35.98
N PHE A 315 -13.80 -33.33 -35.36
CA PHE A 315 -14.92 -34.27 -35.37
C PHE A 315 -15.58 -34.37 -36.75
N GLY A 316 -15.80 -33.24 -37.43
CA GLY A 316 -16.33 -33.22 -38.80
C GLY A 316 -15.40 -33.89 -39.82
N TRP A 317 -14.09 -33.66 -39.71
CA TRP A 317 -13.09 -34.30 -40.58
C TRP A 317 -13.07 -35.83 -40.42
N ASN A 318 -13.15 -36.33 -39.19
CA ASN A 318 -13.20 -37.77 -38.92
C ASN A 318 -14.51 -38.42 -39.39
N LEU A 319 -15.63 -37.68 -39.39
CA LEU A 319 -16.90 -38.14 -39.96
C LEU A 319 -16.83 -38.24 -41.49
N LEU A 320 -16.28 -37.21 -42.14
CA LEU A 320 -16.07 -37.19 -43.60
C LEU A 320 -15.08 -38.27 -44.07
N ARG A 321 -14.05 -38.56 -43.26
CA ARG A 321 -13.11 -39.64 -43.56
C ARG A 321 -13.74 -41.04 -43.46
N LYS A 322 -14.70 -41.25 -42.54
CA LYS A 322 -15.47 -42.50 -42.45
C LYS A 322 -16.45 -42.69 -43.61
N LEU A 323 -17.08 -41.61 -44.09
CA LEU A 323 -17.98 -41.63 -45.24
C LEU A 323 -17.28 -41.90 -46.58
N LYS A 324 -15.98 -41.65 -46.68
CA LYS A 324 -15.16 -41.99 -47.87
C LYS A 324 -14.64 -43.43 -47.89
N THR A 325 -14.80 -44.18 -46.80
CA THR A 325 -14.29 -45.55 -46.66
C THR A 325 -15.40 -46.62 -46.66
N THR A 326 -16.62 -46.24 -47.03
CA THR A 326 -17.77 -47.12 -47.28
C THR A 326 -18.24 -46.91 -48.71
#